data_AF-X1L1N3-F1
#
_entry.id   AF-X1L1N3-F1
#
_cell.length_a   1.000
_cell.length_b   1.000
_cell.length_c   1.000
_cell.angle_alpha   90.00
_cell.angle_beta   90.00
_cell.angle_gamma   90.00
#
_symmetry.space_group_name_H-M   'P 1'
#
loop_
_entity.id
_entity.type
_entity.pdbx_description
1 polymer ?
#
loop_
_entity_poly.entity_id
_entity_poly.type
_entity_poly.pdbx_seq_one_letter_code
_entity_poly.pdbx_strand_id
1 'polypeptide(L)'
;QEIKPIVEFVRRALPKELDDYELKEWYPKGVKLPSNADTGYVEDLFGRAQLITLAHLRAAITKVNNQQARDLLLFAFSGILARASITYGIDPRHAGGGDSGIFRVYRYWIPPKPDYRDVWNLFSTRAKLVANAKGRSNTLFGDFVRVGETFNVYCDSAENLLKYVDKGTVGYIYTDPPYGAHIAYLDLGTSPAF
;
A
#
# COMPACT_ATOMS: atom_id res chain seq x y z
N GLN A 1 -16.78 8.34 -11.11
CA GLN A 1 -17.25 7.91 -12.45
C GLN A 1 -16.09 7.67 -13.42
N GLU A 2 -14.98 8.41 -13.31
CA GLU A 2 -13.85 8.34 -14.26
C GLU A 2 -13.11 6.98 -14.34
N ILE A 3 -13.00 6.21 -13.25
CA ILE A 3 -12.19 4.98 -13.26
C ILE A 3 -12.89 3.76 -13.87
N LYS A 4 -14.23 3.74 -13.88
CA LYS A 4 -15.00 2.56 -14.29
C LYS A 4 -14.70 2.13 -15.74
N PRO A 5 -14.66 3.05 -16.74
CA PRO A 5 -14.30 2.70 -18.10
C PRO A 5 -12.90 2.08 -18.23
N ILE A 6 -11.92 2.57 -17.44
CA ILE A 6 -10.55 2.04 -17.43
C ILE A 6 -10.53 0.61 -16.90
N VAL A 7 -11.23 0.36 -15.79
CA VAL A 7 -11.34 -0.99 -15.21
C VAL A 7 -12.01 -1.96 -16.19
N GLU A 8 -13.08 -1.51 -16.87
CA GLU A 8 -13.76 -2.32 -17.88
C GLU A 8 -12.89 -2.60 -19.11
N PHE A 9 -12.11 -1.62 -19.56
CA PHE A 9 -11.13 -1.77 -20.63
C PHE A 9 -10.05 -2.80 -20.25
N VAL A 10 -9.34 -2.60 -19.14
CA VAL A 10 -8.23 -3.48 -18.72
C VAL A 10 -8.67 -4.93 -18.53
N ARG A 11 -9.92 -5.17 -18.09
CA ARG A 11 -10.48 -6.52 -17.91
C ARG A 11 -10.76 -7.27 -19.21
N ARG A 12 -10.93 -6.55 -20.33
CA ARG A 12 -11.31 -7.13 -21.63
C ARG A 12 -10.21 -7.02 -22.67
N ALA A 13 -9.26 -6.12 -22.48
CA ALA A 13 -8.18 -5.84 -23.40
C ALA A 13 -7.30 -7.07 -23.63
N LEU A 14 -6.94 -7.29 -24.89
CA LEU A 14 -5.91 -8.23 -25.30
C LEU A 14 -4.53 -7.68 -24.89
N PRO A 15 -3.50 -8.54 -24.74
CA PRO A 15 -2.15 -8.09 -24.35
C PRO A 15 -1.62 -6.95 -25.22
N LYS A 16 -1.79 -7.03 -26.55
CA LYS A 16 -1.37 -5.98 -27.48
C LYS A 16 -2.07 -4.64 -27.21
N GLU A 17 -3.37 -4.65 -26.87
CA GLU A 17 -4.11 -3.42 -26.56
C GLU A 17 -3.63 -2.76 -25.26
N LEU A 18 -3.18 -3.57 -24.29
CA LEU A 18 -2.56 -3.06 -23.06
C LEU A 18 -1.19 -2.45 -23.32
N ASP A 19 -0.39 -3.07 -24.19
CA ASP A 19 0.94 -2.58 -24.56
C ASP A 19 0.84 -1.28 -25.37
N ASP A 20 -0.10 -1.21 -26.31
CA ASP A 20 -0.37 -0.04 -27.15
C ASP A 20 -1.07 1.10 -26.36
N TYR A 21 -1.56 0.84 -25.14
CA TYR A 21 -2.23 1.84 -24.32
C TYR A 21 -1.26 2.97 -23.91
N GLU A 22 -1.55 4.21 -24.30
CA GLU A 22 -0.78 5.38 -23.88
C GLU A 22 -1.19 5.82 -22.45
N LEU A 23 -0.35 5.53 -21.47
CA LEU A 23 -0.59 5.91 -20.07
C LEU A 23 -0.13 7.35 -19.79
N LYS A 24 -1.11 8.25 -19.63
CA LYS A 24 -0.90 9.70 -19.43
C LYS A 24 -0.80 10.09 -17.96
N GLU A 25 -1.43 9.31 -17.10
CA GLU A 25 -1.45 9.49 -15.65
C GLU A 25 -0.05 9.26 -15.07
N TRP A 26 0.25 9.96 -13.98
CA TRP A 26 1.51 9.78 -13.29
C TRP A 26 1.63 8.37 -12.69
N TYR A 27 2.80 7.76 -12.86
CA TYR A 27 3.27 6.57 -12.17
C TYR A 27 4.80 6.68 -12.01
N PRO A 28 5.42 5.99 -11.03
CA PRO A 28 6.87 6.03 -10.86
C PRO A 28 7.56 5.49 -12.12
N LYS A 29 8.53 6.25 -12.64
CA LYS A 29 9.36 5.86 -13.80
C LYS A 29 10.82 6.01 -13.42
N GLY A 30 11.65 5.03 -13.75
CA GLY A 30 13.10 5.06 -13.54
C GLY A 30 13.54 4.96 -12.08
N VAL A 31 12.66 4.52 -11.17
CA VAL A 31 13.02 4.34 -9.76
C VAL A 31 13.69 2.98 -9.62
N LYS A 32 15.02 2.99 -9.43
CA LYS A 32 15.84 1.77 -9.41
C LYS A 32 15.58 0.94 -8.15
N LEU A 33 15.42 -0.36 -8.31
CA LEU A 33 15.30 -1.31 -7.22
C LEU A 33 16.68 -1.77 -6.69
N PRO A 34 16.73 -2.34 -5.47
CA PRO A 34 17.94 -2.99 -4.95
C PRO A 34 18.50 -4.04 -5.92
N SER A 35 19.82 -4.23 -5.91
CA SER A 35 20.49 -5.12 -6.87
C SER A 35 20.11 -6.60 -6.76
N ASN A 36 19.45 -7.01 -5.67
CA ASN A 36 18.94 -8.37 -5.45
C ASN A 36 17.47 -8.54 -5.86
N ALA A 37 16.84 -7.54 -6.50
CA ALA A 37 15.52 -7.64 -7.11
C ALA A 37 15.58 -8.43 -8.43
N ASP A 38 14.48 -9.10 -8.81
CA ASP A 38 14.36 -9.78 -10.11
C ASP A 38 14.06 -8.79 -11.26
N THR A 39 13.67 -7.56 -10.96
CA THR A 39 13.46 -6.46 -11.93
C THR A 39 14.32 -5.25 -11.61
N GLY A 40 14.50 -4.37 -12.60
CA GLY A 40 15.36 -3.20 -12.47
C GLY A 40 14.69 -2.00 -11.81
N TYR A 41 13.41 -1.78 -12.08
CA TYR A 41 12.70 -0.57 -11.66
C TYR A 41 11.34 -0.86 -10.99
N VAL A 42 10.84 0.12 -10.22
CA VAL A 42 9.56 0.01 -9.49
C VAL A 42 8.37 -0.24 -10.42
N GLU A 43 8.33 0.41 -11.60
CA GLU A 43 7.28 0.18 -12.60
C GLU A 43 7.23 -1.27 -13.09
N ASP A 44 8.37 -1.97 -13.11
CA ASP A 44 8.48 -3.35 -13.56
C ASP A 44 7.89 -4.35 -12.55
N LEU A 45 7.57 -3.90 -11.32
CA LEU A 45 6.90 -4.73 -10.33
C LEU A 45 5.42 -4.95 -10.65
N PHE A 46 4.88 -4.32 -11.69
CA PHE A 46 3.47 -4.38 -12.03
C PHE A 46 3.29 -4.79 -13.49
N GLY A 47 2.37 -5.70 -13.74
CA GLY A 47 1.94 -5.99 -15.10
C GLY A 47 1.25 -4.76 -15.71
N ARG A 48 1.21 -4.72 -17.05
CA ARG A 48 0.69 -3.56 -17.79
C ARG A 48 -0.73 -3.17 -17.38
N ALA A 49 -1.61 -4.16 -17.22
CA ALA A 49 -2.97 -4.01 -16.71
C ALA A 49 -3.03 -3.37 -15.32
N GLN A 50 -2.18 -3.83 -14.40
CA GLN A 50 -2.12 -3.31 -13.03
C GLN A 50 -1.59 -1.87 -13.02
N LEU A 51 -0.53 -1.59 -13.78
CA LEU A 51 0.08 -0.27 -13.84
C LEU A 51 -0.90 0.79 -14.35
N ILE A 52 -1.61 0.50 -15.45
CA ILE A 52 -2.67 1.36 -16.00
C ILE A 52 -3.74 1.62 -14.94
N THR A 53 -4.26 0.56 -14.31
CA THR A 53 -5.34 0.69 -13.33
C THR A 53 -4.89 1.47 -12.09
N LEU A 54 -3.69 1.23 -11.58
CA LEU A 54 -3.13 1.91 -10.40
C LEU A 54 -2.89 3.40 -10.66
N ALA A 55 -2.36 3.77 -11.82
CA ALA A 55 -2.11 5.15 -12.18
C ALA A 55 -3.42 5.95 -12.27
N HIS A 56 -4.42 5.41 -12.98
CA HIS A 56 -5.77 5.99 -13.05
C HIS A 56 -6.45 6.07 -11.69
N LEU A 57 -6.31 5.02 -10.87
CA LEU A 57 -6.88 4.99 -9.53
C LEU A 57 -6.29 6.08 -8.64
N ARG A 58 -4.96 6.22 -8.63
CA ARG A 58 -4.28 7.28 -7.87
C ARG A 58 -4.70 8.66 -8.36
N ALA A 59 -4.77 8.86 -9.67
CA ALA A 59 -5.21 10.14 -10.25
C ALA A 59 -6.64 10.49 -9.81
N ALA A 60 -7.57 9.53 -9.85
CA ALA A 60 -8.94 9.71 -9.40
C ALA A 60 -9.02 10.02 -7.89
N ILE A 61 -8.25 9.34 -7.05
CA ILE A 61 -8.18 9.60 -5.60
C ILE A 61 -7.64 11.01 -5.34
N THR A 62 -6.63 11.46 -6.08
CA THR A 62 -6.00 12.77 -5.90
C THR A 62 -6.98 13.93 -6.14
N LYS A 63 -7.98 13.72 -7.02
CA LYS A 63 -9.05 14.69 -7.30
C LYS A 63 -10.16 14.75 -6.22
N VAL A 64 -10.12 13.90 -5.20
CA VAL A 64 -11.11 13.93 -4.11
C VAL A 64 -10.92 15.20 -3.28
N ASN A 65 -11.96 16.04 -3.20
CA ASN A 65 -11.89 17.34 -2.54
C ASN A 65 -11.68 17.24 -1.03
N ASN A 66 -12.36 16.31 -0.36
CA ASN A 66 -12.22 16.13 1.08
C ASN A 66 -10.85 15.49 1.39
N GLN A 67 -9.98 16.24 2.06
CA GLN A 67 -8.61 15.82 2.37
C GLN A 67 -8.58 14.54 3.21
N GLN A 68 -9.37 14.44 4.28
CA GLN A 68 -9.39 13.26 5.14
C GLN A 68 -9.83 12.00 4.37
N ALA A 69 -10.85 12.13 3.52
CA ALA A 69 -11.30 11.03 2.67
C ALA A 69 -10.23 10.64 1.64
N ARG A 70 -9.57 11.64 1.03
CA ARG A 70 -8.46 11.41 0.09
C ARG A 70 -7.31 10.67 0.76
N ASP A 71 -6.92 11.08 1.96
CA ASP A 71 -5.82 10.46 2.71
C ASP A 71 -6.15 9.01 3.11
N LEU A 72 -7.39 8.74 3.53
CA LEU A 72 -7.87 7.38 3.81
C LEU A 72 -7.92 6.51 2.55
N LEU A 73 -8.26 7.08 1.39
CA LEU A 73 -8.23 6.37 0.11
C LEU A 73 -6.80 6.11 -0.36
N LEU A 74 -5.87 7.04 -0.15
CA LEU A 74 -4.43 6.83 -0.41
C LEU A 74 -3.84 5.78 0.53
N PHE A 75 -4.28 5.75 1.79
CA PHE A 75 -3.94 4.68 2.72
C PHE A 75 -4.46 3.32 2.23
N ALA A 76 -5.71 3.24 1.79
CA ALA A 76 -6.24 2.00 1.20
C ALA A 76 -5.50 1.61 -0.10
N PHE A 77 -5.11 2.59 -0.92
CA PHE A 77 -4.34 2.38 -2.14
C PHE A 77 -2.95 1.81 -1.86
N SER A 78 -2.18 2.42 -0.94
CA SER A 78 -0.86 1.90 -0.55
C SER A 78 -0.93 0.48 0.00
N GLY A 79 -1.97 0.18 0.80
CA GLY A 79 -2.21 -1.13 1.39
C GLY A 79 -2.55 -2.26 0.40
N ILE A 80 -2.71 -1.98 -0.89
CA ILE A 80 -2.90 -3.01 -1.93
C ILE A 80 -1.69 -3.21 -2.84
N LEU A 81 -0.68 -2.31 -2.82
CA LEU A 81 0.41 -2.32 -3.81
C LEU A 81 1.16 -3.65 -3.84
N ALA A 82 1.51 -4.21 -2.67
CA ALA A 82 2.19 -5.49 -2.60
C ALA A 82 1.38 -6.62 -3.29
N ARG A 83 0.06 -6.65 -3.06
CA ARG A 83 -0.86 -7.66 -3.66
C ARG A 83 -1.16 -7.40 -5.13
N ALA A 84 -1.04 -6.16 -5.59
CA ALA A 84 -1.19 -5.80 -6.99
C ALA A 84 0.09 -6.06 -7.81
N SER A 85 1.25 -6.18 -7.14
CA SER A 85 2.52 -6.45 -7.81
C SER A 85 2.61 -7.88 -8.34
N ILE A 86 3.42 -8.08 -9.38
CA ILE A 86 3.74 -9.40 -9.94
C ILE A 86 4.60 -10.26 -9.00
N THR A 87 5.07 -9.69 -7.88
CA THR A 87 5.74 -10.46 -6.82
C THR A 87 4.76 -11.31 -6.00
N TYR A 88 3.45 -11.06 -6.15
CA TYR A 88 2.42 -11.84 -5.47
C TYR A 88 2.24 -13.22 -6.13
N GLY A 89 2.39 -14.27 -5.32
CA GLY A 89 2.19 -15.65 -5.75
C GLY A 89 1.17 -16.35 -4.88
N ILE A 90 0.35 -17.22 -5.47
CA ILE A 90 -0.59 -18.06 -4.73
C ILE A 90 0.21 -19.13 -3.98
N ASP A 91 -0.13 -19.34 -2.70
CA ASP A 91 0.37 -20.50 -1.96
C ASP A 91 -0.19 -21.79 -2.60
N PRO A 92 0.67 -22.69 -3.13
CA PRO A 92 0.21 -23.93 -3.74
C PRO A 92 -0.61 -24.81 -2.79
N ARG A 93 -0.47 -24.62 -1.47
CA ARG A 93 -1.24 -25.36 -0.45
C ARG A 93 -2.63 -24.77 -0.16
N HIS A 94 -2.98 -23.62 -0.75
CA HIS A 94 -4.28 -22.93 -0.59
C HIS A 94 -4.68 -22.67 0.88
N ALA A 95 -3.73 -22.67 1.82
CA ALA A 95 -4.02 -22.73 3.25
C ALA A 95 -4.32 -21.37 3.91
N GLY A 96 -4.20 -20.25 3.18
CA GLY A 96 -4.41 -18.94 3.79
C GLY A 96 -4.29 -17.70 2.91
N GLY A 97 -4.34 -17.85 1.57
CA GLY A 97 -4.10 -16.75 0.63
C GLY A 97 -2.60 -16.59 0.34
N GLY A 98 -2.28 -16.28 -0.93
CA GLY A 98 -0.91 -16.05 -1.37
C GLY A 98 -0.22 -14.89 -0.64
N ASP A 99 1.06 -14.72 -0.95
CA ASP A 99 1.88 -13.65 -0.38
C ASP A 99 2.81 -13.04 -1.44
N SER A 100 3.23 -11.81 -1.19
CA SER A 100 4.19 -11.09 -2.03
C SER A 100 5.61 -11.55 -1.71
N GLY A 101 6.47 -11.65 -2.73
CA GLY A 101 7.87 -12.05 -2.57
C GLY A 101 8.63 -11.23 -1.51
N ILE A 102 8.28 -9.96 -1.35
CA ILE A 102 8.87 -9.07 -0.34
C ILE A 102 8.64 -9.55 1.11
N PHE A 103 7.55 -10.24 1.39
CA PHE A 103 7.25 -10.79 2.72
C PHE A 103 7.69 -12.25 2.87
N ARG A 104 7.75 -12.99 1.75
CA ARG A 104 8.05 -14.42 1.75
C ARG A 104 9.55 -14.74 1.71
N VAL A 105 10.30 -13.98 0.91
CA VAL A 105 11.73 -14.20 0.65
C VAL A 105 12.55 -12.93 0.83
N TYR A 106 11.93 -11.89 1.41
CA TYR A 106 12.57 -10.64 1.81
C TYR A 106 13.31 -9.88 0.71
N ARG A 107 12.83 -10.00 -0.53
CA ARG A 107 13.29 -9.24 -1.69
C ARG A 107 12.19 -9.11 -2.74
N TYR A 108 12.37 -8.25 -3.72
CA TYR A 108 11.49 -8.13 -4.90
C TYR A 108 11.67 -9.34 -5.83
N TRP A 109 11.15 -10.49 -5.39
CA TRP A 109 11.20 -11.77 -6.10
C TRP A 109 9.90 -12.03 -6.87
N ILE A 110 10.02 -12.45 -8.12
CA ILE A 110 8.90 -12.83 -8.97
C ILE A 110 8.71 -14.35 -8.87
N PRO A 111 7.55 -14.84 -8.40
CA PRO A 111 7.26 -16.26 -8.42
C PRO A 111 7.23 -16.84 -9.85
N PRO A 112 7.55 -18.13 -10.05
CA PRO A 112 7.45 -18.78 -11.36
C PRO A 112 6.06 -18.66 -11.99
N LYS A 113 5.02 -18.51 -11.16
CA LYS A 113 3.63 -18.28 -11.56
C LYS A 113 3.07 -17.09 -10.77
N PRO A 114 3.26 -15.84 -11.25
CA PRO A 114 2.63 -14.66 -10.67
C PRO A 114 1.11 -14.74 -10.74
N ASP A 115 0.43 -14.25 -9.71
CA ASP A 115 -1.02 -14.06 -9.74
C ASP A 115 -1.33 -12.61 -10.06
N TYR A 116 -1.81 -12.38 -11.29
CA TYR A 116 -2.15 -11.07 -11.81
C TYR A 116 -3.51 -10.60 -11.26
N ARG A 117 -3.49 -10.07 -10.05
CA ARG A 117 -4.69 -9.66 -9.32
C ARG A 117 -5.39 -8.44 -9.94
N ASP A 118 -6.72 -8.45 -9.89
CA ASP A 118 -7.56 -7.29 -10.27
C ASP A 118 -7.43 -6.16 -9.23
N VAL A 119 -6.80 -5.05 -9.66
CA VAL A 119 -6.51 -3.87 -8.81
C VAL A 119 -7.78 -3.25 -8.24
N TRP A 120 -8.86 -3.17 -9.01
CA TRP A 120 -10.11 -2.56 -8.56
C TRP A 120 -10.79 -3.40 -7.47
N ASN A 121 -10.80 -4.72 -7.62
CA ASN A 121 -11.34 -5.63 -6.61
C ASN A 121 -10.51 -5.58 -5.32
N LEU A 122 -9.17 -5.55 -5.43
CA LEU A 122 -8.28 -5.35 -4.29
C LEU A 122 -8.57 -4.03 -3.57
N PHE A 123 -8.59 -2.92 -4.32
CA PHE A 123 -8.80 -1.58 -3.77
C PHE A 123 -10.19 -1.44 -3.14
N SER A 124 -11.25 -1.82 -3.86
CA SER A 124 -12.63 -1.68 -3.37
C SER A 124 -12.88 -2.50 -2.11
N THR A 125 -12.27 -3.68 -2.01
CA THR A 125 -12.29 -4.49 -0.78
C THR A 125 -11.57 -3.78 0.36
N ARG A 126 -10.35 -3.28 0.12
CA ARG A 126 -9.57 -2.58 1.15
C ARG A 126 -10.24 -1.28 1.59
N ALA A 127 -10.76 -0.49 0.67
CA ALA A 127 -11.47 0.77 0.95
C ALA A 127 -12.71 0.53 1.82
N LYS A 128 -13.50 -0.53 1.56
CA LYS A 128 -14.62 -0.92 2.42
C LYS A 128 -14.16 -1.31 3.83
N LEU A 129 -13.06 -2.06 3.95
CA LEU A 129 -12.50 -2.42 5.25
C LEU A 129 -12.04 -1.19 6.04
N VAL A 130 -11.34 -0.25 5.39
CA VAL A 130 -10.89 1.01 5.99
C VAL A 130 -12.10 1.85 6.43
N ALA A 131 -13.12 1.99 5.59
CA ALA A 131 -14.33 2.74 5.93
C ALA A 131 -15.07 2.12 7.12
N ASN A 132 -15.22 0.79 7.15
CA ASN A 132 -15.84 0.08 8.25
C ASN A 132 -15.05 0.22 9.55
N ALA A 133 -13.72 0.08 9.49
CA ALA A 133 -12.84 0.26 10.63
C ALA A 133 -12.95 1.69 11.17
N LYS A 134 -12.93 2.70 10.29
CA LYS A 134 -13.08 4.10 10.67
C LYS A 134 -14.44 4.39 11.31
N GLY A 135 -15.51 3.84 10.75
CA GLY A 135 -16.86 3.94 11.33
C GLY A 135 -16.92 3.35 12.74
N ARG A 136 -16.44 2.11 12.92
CA ARG A 136 -16.38 1.46 14.24
C ARG A 136 -15.52 2.23 15.23
N SER A 137 -14.34 2.70 14.82
CA SER A 137 -13.46 3.47 15.69
C SER A 137 -14.07 4.81 16.10
N ASN A 138 -14.75 5.50 15.18
CA ASN A 138 -15.42 6.76 15.51
C ASN A 138 -16.56 6.53 16.52
N THR A 139 -17.32 5.44 16.39
CA THR A 139 -18.34 5.07 17.38
C THR A 139 -17.73 4.68 18.73
N LEU A 140 -16.67 3.87 18.73
CA LEU A 140 -16.06 3.36 19.97
C LEU A 140 -15.35 4.46 20.76
N PHE A 141 -14.58 5.31 20.08
CA PHE A 141 -13.79 6.35 20.71
C PHE A 141 -14.60 7.62 21.00
N GLY A 142 -15.63 7.93 20.19
CA GLY A 142 -16.33 9.21 20.29
C GLY A 142 -15.33 10.37 20.27
N ASP A 143 -15.45 11.25 21.26
CA ASP A 143 -14.56 12.41 21.44
C ASP A 143 -13.34 12.10 22.30
N PHE A 144 -13.10 10.84 22.68
CA PHE A 144 -11.97 10.49 23.54
C PHE A 144 -10.64 10.83 22.88
N VAL A 145 -10.47 10.56 21.58
CA VAL A 145 -9.19 10.77 20.87
C VAL A 145 -9.06 12.23 20.43
N ARG A 146 -8.27 13.00 21.19
CA ARG A 146 -7.97 14.41 20.93
C ARG A 146 -6.46 14.61 20.90
N VAL A 147 -5.96 14.99 19.72
CA VAL A 147 -4.53 15.24 19.50
C VAL A 147 -4.06 16.36 20.41
N GLY A 148 -2.99 16.13 21.17
CA GLY A 148 -2.46 17.11 22.13
C GLY A 148 -3.00 16.96 23.56
N GLU A 149 -4.04 16.14 23.77
CA GLU A 149 -4.64 15.93 25.08
C GLU A 149 -4.57 14.45 25.51
N THR A 150 -5.31 13.59 24.82
CA THR A 150 -5.48 12.18 25.16
C THR A 150 -4.76 11.25 24.19
N PHE A 151 -4.28 11.81 23.07
CA PHE A 151 -3.55 11.08 22.05
C PHE A 151 -2.43 11.96 21.49
N ASN A 152 -1.22 11.44 21.42
CA ASN A 152 -0.07 12.13 20.86
C ASN A 152 0.72 11.17 19.97
N VAL A 153 1.21 11.68 18.85
CA VAL A 153 2.06 10.94 17.90
C VAL A 153 3.33 11.74 17.70
N TYR A 154 4.47 11.07 17.86
CA TYR A 154 5.80 11.67 17.71
C TYR A 154 6.59 10.91 16.65
N CYS A 155 7.25 11.66 15.76
CA CYS A 155 8.19 11.12 14.78
C CYS A 155 9.62 11.41 15.30
N ASP A 156 10.12 10.55 16.17
CA ASP A 156 11.48 10.61 16.75
C ASP A 156 11.95 9.17 17.04
N SER A 157 13.24 8.99 17.32
CA SER A 157 13.77 7.74 17.88
C SER A 157 13.02 7.37 19.15
N ALA A 158 12.67 6.09 19.31
CA ALA A 158 12.09 5.57 20.55
C ALA A 158 13.02 5.76 21.77
N GLU A 159 14.33 5.93 21.56
CA GLU A 159 15.30 6.26 22.61
C GLU A 159 15.06 7.64 23.23
N ASN A 160 14.36 8.53 22.50
CA ASN A 160 14.03 9.88 22.93
C ASN A 160 12.68 9.97 23.66
N LEU A 161 12.08 8.85 24.07
CA LEU A 161 10.73 8.81 24.66
C LEU A 161 10.56 9.75 25.87
N LEU A 162 11.61 9.91 26.68
CA LEU A 162 11.59 10.78 27.87
C LEU A 162 11.50 12.28 27.55
N LYS A 163 11.62 12.69 26.28
CA LYS A 163 11.29 14.06 25.85
C LYS A 163 9.79 14.34 25.85
N TYR A 164 8.98 13.27 25.78
CA TYR A 164 7.54 13.35 25.54
C TYR A 164 6.70 12.77 26.67
N VAL A 165 7.28 11.87 27.47
CA VAL A 165 6.57 11.15 28.54
C VAL A 165 7.42 11.13 29.80
N ASP A 166 6.82 11.55 30.92
CA ASP A 166 7.49 11.61 32.21
C ASP A 166 7.72 10.22 32.81
N LYS A 167 8.81 10.08 33.57
CA LYS A 167 9.14 8.83 34.27
C LYS A 167 8.01 8.43 35.23
N GLY A 168 7.69 7.14 35.27
CA GLY A 168 6.69 6.58 36.18
C GLY A 168 5.23 6.89 35.83
N THR A 169 4.95 7.48 34.67
CA THR A 169 3.57 7.82 34.24
C THR A 169 2.93 6.78 33.33
N VAL A 170 3.71 5.82 32.80
CA VAL A 170 3.25 4.83 31.83
C VAL A 170 2.74 3.58 32.54
N GLY A 171 1.45 3.26 32.36
CA GLY A 171 0.83 2.05 32.90
C GLY A 171 0.95 0.80 32.01
N TYR A 172 1.15 0.99 30.70
CA TYR A 172 1.24 -0.11 29.73
C TYR A 172 2.08 0.31 28.52
N ILE A 173 2.89 -0.63 28.02
CA ILE A 173 3.72 -0.46 26.82
C ILE A 173 3.40 -1.60 25.86
N TYR A 174 3.05 -1.24 24.63
CA TYR A 174 2.97 -2.17 23.50
C TYR A 174 4.06 -1.81 22.50
N THR A 175 4.88 -2.78 22.10
CA THR A 175 6.01 -2.57 21.18
C THR A 175 6.14 -3.74 20.21
N ASP A 176 6.51 -3.43 18.98
CA ASP A 176 6.88 -4.38 17.93
C ASP A 176 8.20 -3.87 17.31
N PRO A 177 9.35 -4.13 17.97
CA PRO A 177 10.63 -3.58 17.54
C PRO A 177 11.07 -4.16 16.19
N PRO A 178 11.90 -3.45 15.42
CA PRO A 178 12.38 -3.95 14.13
C PRO A 178 13.15 -5.27 14.30
N TYR A 179 12.81 -6.29 13.52
CA TYR A 179 13.38 -7.65 13.58
C TYR A 179 14.81 -7.79 12.98
N GLY A 180 15.61 -6.72 13.02
CA GLY A 180 16.93 -6.67 12.36
C GLY A 180 16.81 -6.65 10.82
N ALA A 181 17.96 -6.68 10.14
CA ALA A 181 18.11 -6.53 8.67
C ALA A 181 17.43 -7.64 7.82
N HIS A 182 16.59 -8.49 8.42
CA HIS A 182 15.90 -9.59 7.76
C HIS A 182 14.65 -9.16 7.00
N ILE A 183 14.07 -8.00 7.30
CA ILE A 183 12.91 -7.46 6.58
C ILE A 183 13.24 -6.04 6.14
N ALA A 184 13.31 -5.80 4.83
CA ALA A 184 13.56 -4.50 4.23
C ALA A 184 12.34 -3.56 4.38
N TYR A 185 11.99 -3.18 5.61
CA TYR A 185 10.92 -2.21 5.87
C TYR A 185 11.23 -0.83 5.29
N LEU A 186 12.51 -0.47 5.21
CA LEU A 186 12.96 0.86 4.77
C LEU A 186 12.73 1.14 3.28
N ASP A 187 12.76 0.12 2.43
CA ASP A 187 12.58 0.29 0.97
C ASP A 187 11.11 0.51 0.57
N LEU A 188 10.16 0.19 1.47
CA LEU A 188 8.71 0.39 1.24
C LEU A 188 8.22 1.76 1.74
N GLY A 189 9.06 2.49 2.49
CA GLY A 189 8.72 3.78 3.11
C GLY A 189 9.22 5.01 2.35
N THR A 190 10.09 4.86 1.35
CA THR A 190 10.58 5.97 0.54
C THR A 190 9.55 6.34 -0.55
N SER A 191 8.39 6.84 -0.12
CA SER A 191 7.66 7.81 -0.94
C SER A 191 8.38 9.14 -0.74
N PRO A 192 8.96 9.77 -1.77
CA PRO A 192 9.42 11.13 -1.64
C PRO A 192 8.19 11.97 -1.29
N ALA A 193 8.26 12.64 -0.14
CA ALA A 193 7.38 13.75 0.15
C ALA A 193 7.53 14.78 -0.97
N PHE A 194 6.45 15.02 -1.71
CA PHE A 194 6.24 16.18 -2.55
C PHE A 194 4.90 16.79 -2.18
#